data_AF-A0A418REI0-F1
#
_entry.id   AF-A0A418REI0-F1
#
_cell.length_a   1.000
_cell.length_b   1.000
_cell.length_c   1.000
_cell.angle_alpha   90.00
_cell.angle_beta   90.00
_cell.angle_gamma   90.00
#
_symmetry.space_group_name_H-M   'P 1'
#
loop_
_entity.id
_entity.type
_entity.pdbx_description
1 polymer ?
#
loop_
_entity_poly.entity_id
_entity_poly.type
_entity_poly.pdbx_seq_one_letter_code
_entity_poly.pdbx_strand_id
1 'polypeptide(L)'
;MDGMTVTLAALHEALGLSPTAGDERIGDSEAAVRALPELPTTDVRAAFARLQADTLRPHLPGLRTLLDGAQRALNHPQPEATLARWLAGVTGGEVTVRASWGDVVAHAGHAPDGAELTEVPLAFERRPVGTLQLRADPGWADLAALIAELLRLARLQAAAAGAARRRVGERQFEALLAGDAAQLPPGEGFTV
;
A
#
# COMPACT_ATOMS: atom_id res chain seq x y z
N MET A 1 -25.22 6.72 1.04
CA MET A 1 -24.11 7.30 1.81
C MET A 1 -23.68 8.57 1.10
N ASP A 2 -24.29 9.72 1.42
CA ASP A 2 -24.05 11.01 0.74
C ASP A 2 -23.03 11.91 1.48
N GLY A 3 -22.18 11.34 2.34
CA GLY A 3 -21.53 12.10 3.42
C GLY A 3 -20.08 12.57 3.23
N MET A 4 -19.41 12.29 2.12
CA MET A 4 -17.95 12.55 2.01
C MET A 4 -17.50 13.06 0.64
N THR A 5 -18.24 14.02 0.07
CA THR A 5 -17.89 14.56 -1.25
C THR A 5 -17.78 16.08 -1.20
N VAL A 6 -16.64 16.60 -1.66
CA VAL A 6 -16.45 18.04 -1.86
C VAL A 6 -17.30 18.51 -3.03
N THR A 7 -18.03 19.60 -2.84
CA THR A 7 -18.84 20.24 -3.90
C THR A 7 -18.11 21.42 -4.54
N LEU A 8 -18.45 21.77 -5.77
CA LEU A 8 -17.93 22.97 -6.44
C LEU A 8 -18.25 24.26 -5.68
N ALA A 9 -19.47 24.39 -5.12
CA ALA A 9 -19.84 25.54 -4.30
C ALA A 9 -18.92 25.71 -3.08
N ALA A 10 -18.67 24.64 -2.32
CA ALA A 10 -17.73 24.65 -1.19
C ALA A 10 -16.28 24.99 -1.62
N LEU A 11 -15.85 24.52 -2.80
CA LEU A 11 -14.54 24.86 -3.34
C LEU A 11 -14.43 26.35 -3.70
N HIS A 12 -15.47 26.93 -4.30
CA HIS A 12 -15.55 28.37 -4.58
C HIS A 12 -15.48 29.19 -3.29
N GLU A 13 -16.26 28.81 -2.28
CA GLU A 13 -16.26 29.49 -0.98
C GLU A 13 -14.87 29.42 -0.32
N ALA A 14 -14.24 28.24 -0.31
CA ALA A 14 -12.90 28.06 0.24
C ALA A 14 -11.82 28.89 -0.47
N LEU A 15 -12.04 29.22 -1.75
CA LEU A 15 -11.16 30.05 -2.56
C LEU A 15 -11.56 31.55 -2.56
N GLY A 16 -12.63 31.92 -1.84
CA GLY A 16 -13.13 33.29 -1.79
C GLY A 16 -13.76 33.79 -3.09
N LEU A 17 -14.22 32.87 -3.94
CA LEU A 17 -14.90 33.18 -5.20
C LEU A 17 -16.38 33.45 -4.99
N SER A 18 -17.03 34.06 -5.98
CA SER A 18 -18.48 34.21 -6.00
C SER A 18 -19.16 32.84 -5.87
N PRO A 19 -20.17 32.72 -4.98
CA PRO A 19 -20.86 31.46 -4.76
C PRO A 19 -21.56 31.01 -6.04
N THR A 20 -21.43 29.73 -6.36
CA THR A 20 -22.16 29.08 -7.45
C THR A 20 -23.30 28.26 -6.86
N ALA A 21 -24.42 28.16 -7.59
CA ALA A 21 -25.57 27.35 -7.17
C ALA A 21 -25.35 25.83 -7.36
N GLY A 22 -24.13 25.40 -7.68
CA GLY A 22 -23.84 24.03 -8.09
C GLY A 22 -23.42 23.15 -6.92
N ASP A 23 -24.26 22.18 -6.57
CA ASP A 23 -23.91 21.02 -5.71
C ASP A 23 -23.14 19.94 -6.50
N GLU A 24 -22.46 20.32 -7.57
CA GLU A 24 -21.69 19.39 -8.39
C GLU A 24 -20.57 18.79 -7.55
N ARG A 25 -20.52 17.46 -7.51
CA ARG A 25 -19.56 16.69 -6.71
C ARG A 25 -18.23 16.62 -7.43
N ILE A 26 -17.17 17.02 -6.75
CA ILE A 26 -15.79 16.94 -7.23
C ILE A 26 -15.16 15.69 -6.61
N GLY A 27 -14.87 14.70 -7.47
CA GLY A 27 -14.36 13.40 -7.02
C GLY A 27 -12.89 13.40 -6.61
N ASP A 28 -12.06 14.24 -7.24
CA ASP A 28 -10.61 14.25 -7.02
C ASP A 28 -10.00 15.64 -7.27
N SER A 29 -8.71 15.78 -6.93
CA SER A 29 -7.98 17.05 -7.06
C SER A 29 -7.81 17.50 -8.51
N GLU A 30 -7.77 16.58 -9.47
CA GLU A 30 -7.64 16.93 -10.89
C GLU A 30 -8.97 17.42 -11.47
N ALA A 31 -10.09 16.84 -11.01
CA ALA A 31 -11.43 17.34 -11.29
C ALA A 31 -11.60 18.76 -10.72
N ALA A 32 -11.08 19.03 -9.53
CA ALA A 32 -11.08 20.37 -8.94
C ALA A 32 -10.33 21.38 -9.83
N VAL A 33 -9.14 21.01 -10.31
CA VAL A 33 -8.32 21.86 -11.19
C VAL A 33 -9.01 22.07 -12.55
N ARG A 34 -9.62 21.03 -13.12
CA ARG A 34 -10.38 21.16 -14.38
C ARG A 34 -11.60 22.05 -14.25
N ALA A 35 -12.25 22.06 -13.08
CA ALA A 35 -13.42 22.90 -12.83
C ALA A 35 -13.07 24.39 -12.69
N LEU A 36 -11.82 24.71 -12.31
CA LEU A 36 -11.34 26.08 -12.08
C LEU A 36 -10.04 26.35 -12.84
N PRO A 37 -10.05 26.31 -14.19
CA PRO A 37 -8.83 26.40 -15.00
C PRO A 37 -8.14 27.77 -14.92
N GLU A 38 -8.89 28.82 -14.56
CA GLU A 38 -8.39 30.20 -14.46
C GLU A 38 -7.59 30.47 -13.18
N LEU A 39 -7.61 29.54 -12.21
CA LEU A 39 -6.90 29.68 -10.94
C LEU A 39 -5.57 28.92 -10.91
N PRO A 40 -4.61 29.35 -10.09
CA PRO A 40 -3.37 28.59 -9.88
C PRO A 40 -3.66 27.18 -9.37
N THR A 41 -3.14 26.17 -10.08
CA THR A 41 -3.33 24.75 -9.74
C THR A 41 -2.99 24.43 -8.28
N THR A 42 -1.93 25.03 -7.75
CA THR A 42 -1.48 24.82 -6.37
C THR A 42 -2.54 25.27 -5.35
N ASP A 43 -3.19 26.41 -5.59
CA ASP A 43 -4.18 26.97 -4.68
C ASP A 43 -5.46 26.14 -4.70
N VAL A 44 -5.92 25.73 -5.88
CA VAL A 44 -7.08 24.84 -6.05
C VAL A 44 -6.86 23.51 -5.35
N ARG A 45 -5.69 22.88 -5.55
CA ARG A 45 -5.34 21.61 -4.88
C ARG A 45 -5.27 21.77 -3.37
N ALA A 46 -4.70 22.86 -2.87
CA ALA A 46 -4.61 23.13 -1.43
C ALA A 46 -5.99 23.35 -0.79
N ALA A 47 -6.87 24.10 -1.45
CA ALA A 47 -8.24 24.31 -0.99
C ALA A 47 -9.04 23.00 -0.99
N PHE A 48 -8.97 22.24 -2.08
CA PHE A 48 -9.62 20.92 -2.18
C PHE A 48 -9.12 19.96 -1.08
N ALA A 49 -7.81 19.88 -0.86
CA ALA A 49 -7.22 19.05 0.18
C ALA A 49 -7.69 19.46 1.60
N ARG A 50 -7.86 20.77 1.84
CA ARG A 50 -8.39 21.27 3.12
C ARG A 50 -9.83 20.85 3.34
N LEU A 51 -10.68 20.98 2.33
CA LEU A 51 -12.09 20.55 2.40
C LEU A 51 -12.21 19.04 2.62
N GLN A 52 -11.37 18.24 1.95
CA GLN A 52 -11.26 16.81 2.21
C GLN A 52 -10.82 16.52 3.65
N ALA A 53 -9.82 17.26 4.17
CA ALA A 53 -9.36 17.10 5.54
C ALA A 53 -10.46 17.44 6.55
N ASP A 54 -11.23 18.51 6.34
CA ASP A 54 -12.36 18.87 7.19
C ASP A 54 -13.46 17.79 7.19
N THR A 55 -13.69 17.16 6.04
CA THR A 55 -14.64 16.04 5.85
C THR A 55 -14.16 14.78 6.57
N LEU A 56 -12.87 14.47 6.50
CA LEU A 56 -12.27 13.29 7.13
C LEU A 56 -11.99 13.47 8.63
N ARG A 57 -11.93 14.71 9.13
CA ARG A 57 -11.57 15.04 10.51
C ARG A 57 -12.32 14.22 11.56
N PRO A 58 -13.65 14.03 11.50
CA PRO A 58 -14.38 13.21 12.47
C PRO A 58 -13.95 11.73 12.49
N HIS A 59 -13.41 11.23 11.38
CA HIS A 59 -13.03 9.83 11.18
C HIS A 59 -11.54 9.56 11.43
N LEU A 60 -10.73 10.60 11.66
CA LEU A 60 -9.28 10.48 11.87
C LEU A 60 -8.88 9.49 12.97
N PRO A 61 -9.55 9.40 14.14
CA PRO A 61 -9.18 8.40 15.15
C PRO A 61 -9.30 6.96 14.64
N GLY A 62 -10.36 6.65 13.89
CA GLY A 62 -10.57 5.35 13.27
C GLY A 62 -9.54 5.07 12.18
N LEU A 63 -9.32 6.04 11.29
CA LEU A 63 -8.32 5.94 10.23
C LEU A 63 -6.91 5.72 10.79
N ARG A 64 -6.54 6.48 11.83
CA ARG A 64 -5.25 6.30 12.52
C ARG A 64 -5.10 4.88 13.07
N THR A 65 -6.15 4.34 13.69
CA THR A 65 -6.13 2.97 14.22
C THR A 65 -5.87 1.94 13.12
N LEU A 66 -6.48 2.12 11.94
CA LEU A 66 -6.24 1.26 10.77
C LEU A 66 -4.80 1.39 10.26
N LEU A 67 -4.31 2.63 10.09
CA LEU A 67 -2.95 2.90 9.63
C LEU A 67 -1.90 2.35 10.60
N ASP A 68 -2.11 2.49 11.91
CA ASP A 68 -1.25 1.91 12.95
C ASP A 68 -1.25 0.36 12.87
N GLY A 69 -2.36 -0.25 12.47
CA GLY A 69 -2.46 -1.69 12.19
C GLY A 69 -1.60 -2.09 10.99
N ALA A 70 -1.74 -1.39 9.86
CA ALA A 70 -0.96 -1.63 8.65
C ALA A 70 0.55 -1.40 8.88
N GLN A 71 0.92 -0.34 9.60
CA GLN A 71 2.31 -0.05 9.95
C GLN A 71 2.93 -1.13 10.84
N ARG A 72 2.19 -1.62 11.85
CA ARG A 72 2.64 -2.76 12.67
C ARG A 72 2.84 -4.03 11.84
N ALA A 73 1.95 -4.28 10.88
CA ALA A 73 2.08 -5.41 9.97
C ALA A 73 3.33 -5.30 9.07
N LEU A 74 3.62 -4.11 8.54
CA LEU A 74 4.80 -3.84 7.72
C LEU A 74 6.12 -4.03 8.51
N ASN A 75 6.14 -3.67 9.80
CA ASN A 75 7.32 -3.79 10.64
C ASN A 75 7.51 -5.21 11.24
N HIS A 76 6.62 -6.15 10.92
CA HIS A 76 6.72 -7.52 11.38
C HIS A 76 7.85 -8.27 10.64
N PRO A 77 8.52 -9.28 11.25
CA PRO A 77 9.54 -10.10 10.58
C PRO A 77 9.07 -10.82 9.31
N GLN A 78 7.76 -11.01 9.17
CA GLN A 78 7.10 -11.57 7.99
C GLN A 78 6.03 -10.57 7.51
N PRO A 79 6.45 -9.48 6.85
CA PRO A 79 5.57 -8.36 6.55
C PRO A 79 4.48 -8.74 5.55
N GLU A 80 4.81 -9.52 4.52
CA GLU A 80 3.85 -9.95 3.48
C GLU A 80 2.69 -10.75 4.08
N ALA A 81 2.99 -11.75 4.90
CA ALA A 81 1.98 -12.59 5.56
C ALA A 81 1.12 -11.80 6.56
N THR A 82 1.73 -10.83 7.25
CA THR A 82 1.04 -10.04 8.26
C THR A 82 0.15 -8.97 7.62
N LEU A 83 0.61 -8.34 6.55
CA LEU A 83 -0.20 -7.42 5.74
C LEU A 83 -1.37 -8.15 5.07
N ALA A 84 -1.15 -9.36 4.53
CA ALA A 84 -2.23 -10.16 3.96
C ALA A 84 -3.30 -10.50 4.99
N ARG A 85 -2.90 -10.97 6.19
CA ARG A 85 -3.83 -11.23 7.29
C ARG A 85 -4.56 -9.98 7.77
N TRP A 86 -3.84 -8.87 7.89
CA TRP A 86 -4.43 -7.60 8.31
C TRP A 86 -5.48 -7.13 7.29
N LEU A 87 -5.16 -7.15 5.99
CA LEU A 87 -6.08 -6.72 4.95
C LEU A 87 -7.31 -7.63 4.89
N ALA A 88 -7.11 -8.96 4.93
CA ALA A 88 -8.22 -9.93 4.99
C ALA A 88 -9.12 -9.70 6.21
N GLY A 89 -8.54 -9.39 7.38
CA GLY A 89 -9.28 -9.08 8.59
C GLY A 89 -10.08 -7.77 8.52
N VAL A 90 -9.55 -6.75 7.84
CA VAL A 90 -10.24 -5.45 7.68
C VAL A 90 -11.35 -5.54 6.63
N THR A 91 -11.12 -6.22 5.52
CA THR A 91 -12.09 -6.32 4.42
C THR A 91 -13.10 -7.46 4.61
N GLY A 92 -12.81 -8.40 5.51
CA GLY A 92 -13.55 -9.66 5.64
C GLY A 92 -13.38 -10.59 4.43
N GLY A 93 -12.42 -10.31 3.55
CA GLY A 93 -12.23 -11.01 2.28
C GLY A 93 -11.07 -12.01 2.25
N GLU A 94 -10.78 -12.51 1.06
CA GLU A 94 -9.59 -13.32 0.75
C GLU A 94 -8.49 -12.43 0.16
N VAL A 95 -7.28 -12.57 0.68
CA VAL A 95 -6.09 -11.87 0.20
C VAL A 95 -5.04 -12.90 -0.20
N THR A 96 -4.53 -12.77 -1.41
CA THR A 96 -3.39 -13.55 -1.91
C THR A 96 -2.33 -12.60 -2.44
N VAL A 97 -1.09 -12.76 -1.97
CA VAL A 97 0.07 -12.01 -2.47
C VAL A 97 0.93 -12.99 -3.25
N ARG A 98 1.28 -12.62 -4.48
CA ARG A 98 2.11 -13.43 -5.37
C ARG A 98 3.44 -12.74 -5.64
N ALA A 99 4.49 -13.54 -5.80
CA ALA A 99 5.76 -13.11 -6.34
C ALA A 99 5.63 -12.79 -7.85
N SER A 100 6.62 -12.09 -8.41
CA SER A 100 6.63 -11.73 -9.83
C SER A 100 6.71 -12.93 -10.78
N TRP A 101 7.12 -14.10 -10.29
CA TRP A 101 7.14 -15.37 -11.03
C TRP A 101 5.92 -16.28 -10.75
N GLY A 102 4.92 -15.77 -10.02
CA GLY A 102 3.60 -16.42 -9.86
C GLY A 102 3.38 -17.17 -8.54
N ASP A 103 4.44 -17.48 -7.79
CA ASP A 103 4.32 -18.20 -6.50
C ASP A 103 3.53 -17.41 -5.47
N VAL A 104 2.71 -18.11 -4.68
CA VAL A 104 2.02 -17.50 -3.53
C VAL A 104 3.04 -17.31 -2.40
N VAL A 105 3.23 -16.06 -1.97
CA VAL A 105 4.14 -15.71 -0.87
C VAL A 105 3.40 -15.41 0.42
N ALA A 106 2.13 -15.02 0.32
CA ALA A 106 1.23 -14.88 1.46
C ALA A 106 -0.22 -15.12 1.02
N HIS A 107 -1.00 -15.68 1.91
CA HIS A 107 -2.42 -15.89 1.72
C HIS A 107 -3.14 -15.79 3.07
N ALA A 108 -4.32 -15.19 3.09
CA ALA A 108 -5.16 -15.08 4.28
C ALA A 108 -6.64 -14.86 3.95
N GLY A 109 -7.50 -15.29 4.86
CA GLY A 109 -8.94 -15.06 4.78
C GLY A 109 -9.69 -16.07 3.92
N HIS A 110 -10.95 -15.78 3.66
CA HIS A 110 -11.82 -16.58 2.81
C HIS A 110 -12.74 -15.64 2.02
N ALA A 111 -13.00 -15.96 0.76
CA ALA A 111 -13.78 -15.10 -0.10
C ALA A 111 -15.27 -15.24 0.26
N PRO A 112 -16.00 -14.14 0.49
CA PRO A 112 -17.45 -14.21 0.55
C PRO A 112 -18.03 -14.65 -0.80
N ASP A 113 -19.18 -15.33 -0.77
CA ASP A 113 -19.85 -15.79 -1.99
C ASP A 113 -20.14 -14.61 -2.94
N GLY A 114 -19.74 -14.76 -4.20
CA GLY A 114 -19.92 -13.73 -5.23
C GLY A 114 -18.91 -12.58 -5.19
N ALA A 115 -17.89 -12.62 -4.32
CA ALA A 115 -16.85 -11.61 -4.30
C ALA A 115 -16.01 -11.62 -5.59
N GLU A 116 -15.89 -10.44 -6.21
CA GLU A 116 -15.08 -10.26 -7.41
C GLU A 116 -13.59 -10.18 -7.06
N LEU A 117 -12.75 -10.69 -7.96
CA LEU A 117 -11.29 -10.62 -7.83
C LEU A 117 -10.79 -9.27 -8.33
N THR A 118 -10.20 -8.50 -7.43
CA THR A 118 -9.41 -7.31 -7.74
C THR A 118 -7.93 -7.67 -7.75
N GLU A 119 -7.24 -7.38 -8.86
CA GLU A 119 -5.78 -7.57 -8.97
C GLU A 119 -5.07 -6.21 -9.01
N VAL A 120 -4.11 -6.02 -8.10
CA VAL A 120 -3.27 -4.83 -8.06
C VAL A 120 -1.82 -5.23 -8.33
N PRO A 121 -1.23 -4.84 -9.48
CA PRO A 121 0.15 -5.18 -9.81
C PRO A 121 1.12 -4.45 -8.87
N LEU A 122 2.10 -5.17 -8.35
CA LEU A 122 3.18 -4.59 -7.55
C LEU A 122 4.38 -4.39 -8.45
N ALA A 123 4.70 -3.13 -8.77
CA ALA A 123 5.84 -2.80 -9.63
C ALA A 123 6.72 -1.71 -9.03
N PHE A 124 8.04 -1.86 -9.18
CA PHE A 124 9.04 -0.85 -8.80
C PHE A 124 9.90 -0.54 -10.03
N GLU A 125 10.01 0.74 -10.41
CA GLU A 125 10.76 1.17 -11.60
C GLU A 125 10.42 0.34 -12.87
N ARG A 126 9.12 0.08 -13.09
CA ARG A 126 8.58 -0.75 -14.19
C ARG A 126 8.93 -2.23 -14.12
N ARG A 127 9.61 -2.71 -13.07
CA ARG A 127 9.87 -4.13 -12.85
C ARG A 127 8.77 -4.73 -11.98
N PRO A 128 8.12 -5.82 -12.39
CA PRO A 128 7.15 -6.51 -11.55
C PRO A 128 7.87 -7.13 -10.35
N VAL A 129 7.35 -6.87 -9.15
CA VAL A 129 7.82 -7.47 -7.89
C VAL A 129 6.79 -8.41 -7.27
N GLY A 130 5.57 -8.42 -7.80
CA GLY A 130 4.49 -9.29 -7.40
C GLY A 130 3.12 -8.80 -7.85
N THR A 131 2.09 -9.43 -7.31
CA THR A 131 0.69 -9.04 -7.50
C THR A 131 -0.06 -9.22 -6.18
N LEU A 132 -0.90 -8.26 -5.83
CA LEU A 132 -1.92 -8.40 -4.79
C LEU A 132 -3.23 -8.85 -5.46
N GLN A 133 -3.81 -9.93 -4.96
CA GLN A 133 -5.13 -10.44 -5.33
C GLN A 133 -6.05 -10.29 -4.12
N LEU A 134 -7.15 -9.55 -4.27
CA LEU A 134 -8.15 -9.34 -3.22
C LEU A 134 -9.52 -9.80 -3.74
N ARG A 135 -10.19 -10.68 -3.01
CA ARG A 135 -11.63 -10.95 -3.17
C ARG A 135 -12.38 -10.41 -1.96
N ALA A 136 -13.04 -9.29 -2.14
CA ALA A 136 -13.84 -8.61 -1.13
C ALA A 136 -14.89 -7.73 -1.81
N ASP A 137 -15.70 -7.02 -1.01
CA ASP A 137 -16.59 -5.97 -1.53
C ASP A 137 -15.80 -4.93 -2.37
N PRO A 138 -16.28 -4.52 -3.56
CA PRO A 138 -15.58 -3.55 -4.42
C PRO A 138 -15.30 -2.20 -3.75
N GLY A 139 -16.05 -1.83 -2.70
CA GLY A 139 -15.81 -0.64 -1.89
C GLY A 139 -14.44 -0.61 -1.19
N TRP A 140 -13.71 -1.74 -1.17
CA TRP A 140 -12.36 -1.84 -0.61
C TRP A 140 -11.24 -1.59 -1.63
N ALA A 141 -11.54 -1.27 -2.88
CA ALA A 141 -10.53 -1.10 -3.93
C ALA A 141 -9.45 -0.04 -3.58
N ASP A 142 -9.84 1.11 -3.03
CA ASP A 142 -8.90 2.17 -2.65
C ASP A 142 -7.98 1.74 -1.49
N LEU A 143 -8.51 0.97 -0.54
CA LEU A 143 -7.70 0.39 0.52
C LEU A 143 -6.73 -0.65 -0.06
N ALA A 144 -7.17 -1.46 -1.01
CA ALA A 144 -6.30 -2.43 -1.67
C ALA A 144 -5.13 -1.73 -2.38
N ALA A 145 -5.39 -0.62 -3.08
CA ALA A 145 -4.36 0.18 -3.73
C ALA A 145 -3.36 0.77 -2.72
N LEU A 146 -3.84 1.29 -1.58
CA LEU A 146 -2.97 1.81 -0.52
C LEU A 146 -2.06 0.70 0.05
N ILE A 147 -2.61 -0.48 0.32
CA ILE A 147 -1.87 -1.59 0.91
C ILE A 147 -0.94 -2.26 -0.08
N ALA A 148 -1.26 -2.22 -1.37
CA ALA A 148 -0.36 -2.65 -2.44
C ALA A 148 0.99 -1.90 -2.38
N GLU A 149 1.01 -0.61 -2.05
CA GLU A 149 2.25 0.15 -1.88
C GLU A 149 3.10 -0.36 -0.70
N LEU A 150 2.47 -0.74 0.41
CA LEU A 150 3.15 -1.35 1.57
C LEU A 150 3.66 -2.76 1.25
N LEU A 151 2.85 -3.55 0.54
CA LEU A 151 3.25 -4.88 0.06
C LEU A 151 4.41 -4.78 -0.94
N ARG A 152 4.43 -3.78 -1.82
CA ARG A 152 5.56 -3.52 -2.72
C ARG A 152 6.83 -3.29 -1.91
N LEU A 153 6.78 -2.46 -0.87
CA LEU A 153 7.94 -2.24 0.02
C LEU A 153 8.38 -3.55 0.69
N ALA A 154 7.45 -4.31 1.25
CA ALA A 154 7.72 -5.61 1.86
C ALA A 154 8.40 -6.58 0.88
N ARG A 155 7.95 -6.64 -0.38
CA ARG A 155 8.56 -7.44 -1.46
C ARG A 155 9.98 -7.00 -1.77
N LEU A 156 10.23 -5.70 -1.85
CA LEU A 156 11.57 -5.16 -2.09
C LEU A 156 12.52 -5.50 -0.93
N GLN A 157 12.05 -5.38 0.31
CA GLN A 157 12.83 -5.76 1.49
C GLN A 157 13.14 -7.27 1.51
N ALA A 158 12.16 -8.12 1.19
CA ALA A 158 12.35 -9.57 1.09
C ALA A 158 13.35 -9.93 -0.02
N ALA A 159 13.25 -9.30 -1.18
CA ALA A 159 14.17 -9.50 -2.29
C ALA A 159 15.61 -9.05 -1.94
N ALA A 160 15.75 -7.91 -1.27
CA ALA A 160 17.04 -7.39 -0.80
C ALA A 160 17.67 -8.31 0.26
N ALA A 161 16.88 -8.77 1.24
CA ALA A 161 17.33 -9.72 2.25
C ALA A 161 17.77 -11.06 1.62
N GLY A 162 17.01 -11.56 0.65
CA GLY A 162 17.35 -12.76 -0.12
C GLY A 162 18.66 -12.59 -0.90
N ALA A 163 18.86 -11.45 -1.56
CA ALA A 163 20.10 -11.15 -2.27
C ALA A 163 21.30 -11.05 -1.32
N ALA A 164 21.13 -10.41 -0.16
CA ALA A 164 22.17 -10.32 0.86
C ALA A 164 22.57 -11.71 1.38
N ARG A 165 21.59 -12.58 1.70
CA ARG A 165 21.85 -13.96 2.15
C ARG A 165 22.61 -14.77 1.10
N ARG A 166 22.25 -14.66 -0.19
CA ARG A 166 22.98 -15.32 -1.28
C ARG A 166 24.44 -14.87 -1.36
N ARG A 167 24.70 -13.57 -1.27
CA ARG A 167 26.08 -13.01 -1.29
C ARG A 167 26.90 -13.40 -0.06
N VAL A 168 26.26 -13.59 1.10
CA VAL A 168 26.94 -14.08 2.30
C VAL A 168 27.24 -15.56 2.17
N GLY A 169 26.28 -16.37 1.71
CA GLY A 169 26.49 -17.79 1.45
C GLY A 169 27.56 -18.04 0.38
N GLU A 170 27.60 -17.24 -0.68
CA GLU A 170 28.65 -17.29 -1.71
C GLU A 170 30.03 -16.97 -1.14
N ARG A 171 30.16 -15.91 -0.33
CA ARG A 171 31.42 -15.60 0.36
C ARG A 171 31.85 -16.68 1.36
N GLN A 172 30.90 -17.25 2.08
CA GLN A 172 31.18 -18.38 2.99
C GLN A 172 31.65 -19.61 2.21
N PHE A 173 31.01 -19.91 1.09
CA PHE A 173 31.40 -21.01 0.22
C PHE A 173 32.78 -20.80 -0.40
N GLU A 174 33.07 -19.58 -0.89
CA GLU A 174 34.41 -19.20 -1.37
C GLU A 174 35.47 -19.32 -0.27
N ALA A 175 35.18 -18.85 0.95
CA ALA A 175 36.09 -18.97 2.09
C ALA A 175 36.37 -20.44 2.47
N LEU A 176 35.36 -21.31 2.41
CA LEU A 176 35.53 -22.76 2.62
C LEU A 176 36.40 -23.39 1.53
N LEU A 177 36.20 -23.01 0.26
CA LEU A 177 37.03 -23.50 -0.86
C LEU A 177 38.48 -22.98 -0.78
N ALA A 178 38.68 -21.77 -0.27
CA ALA A 178 39.99 -21.16 -0.08
C ALA A 178 40.72 -21.65 1.20
N GLY A 179 40.04 -22.41 2.06
CA GLY A 179 40.58 -22.84 3.36
C GLY A 179 40.75 -21.71 4.38
N ASP A 180 40.11 -20.56 4.17
CA ASP A 180 40.25 -19.37 5.02
C ASP A 180 39.15 -19.34 6.09
N ALA A 181 39.40 -20.02 7.21
CA ALA A 181 38.47 -20.13 8.34
C ALA A 181 38.25 -18.80 9.08
N ALA A 182 39.07 -17.76 8.82
CA ALA A 182 38.96 -16.47 9.50
C ALA A 182 37.75 -15.63 9.03
N GLN A 183 37.16 -15.96 7.87
CA GLN A 183 36.00 -15.25 7.33
C GLN A 183 34.65 -15.90 7.66
N LEU A 184 34.65 -17.00 8.42
CA LEU A 184 33.44 -17.66 8.90
C LEU A 184 32.89 -16.94 10.14
N PRO A 185 31.56 -16.77 10.27
CA PRO A 185 30.97 -16.19 11.48
C PRO A 185 31.32 -17.05 12.72
N PRO A 186 31.58 -16.42 13.88
CA PRO A 186 31.93 -17.17 15.09
C PRO A 186 30.71 -17.97 15.57
N GLY A 187 30.73 -19.30 15.43
CA GLY A 187 29.72 -20.14 16.10
C GLY A 187 29.34 -21.50 15.52
N GLU A 188 29.85 -21.95 14.38
CA GLU A 188 29.66 -23.34 13.94
C GLU A 188 30.99 -23.94 13.51
N GLY A 189 31.75 -24.40 14.50
CA GLY A 189 32.92 -25.24 14.25
C GLY A 189 32.48 -26.57 13.66
N PHE A 190 32.76 -26.77 12.38
CA PHE A 190 32.89 -28.12 11.83
C PHE A 190 34.17 -28.73 12.42
N THR A 191 34.02 -29.53 13.47
CA THR A 191 35.05 -30.51 13.84
C THR A 191 35.03 -31.60 12.78
N VAL A 192 36.13 -31.71 12.03
CA VAL A 192 36.47 -32.87 11.18
C VAL A 192 36.73 -34.09 12.06
#